data_AF-A0A0Q6P7V6-F1
#
_entry.id   AF-A0A0Q6P7V6-F1
#
_cell.length_a   1.000
_cell.length_b   1.000
_cell.length_c   1.000
_cell.angle_alpha   90.00
_cell.angle_beta   90.00
_cell.angle_gamma   90.00
#
_symmetry.space_group_name_H-M   'P 1'
#
loop_
_entity.id
_entity.type
_entity.pdbx_description
1 polymer ?
#
loop_
_entity_poly.entity_id
_entity_poly.type
_entity_poly.pdbx_seq_one_letter_code
_entity_poly.pdbx_strand_id
1 'polypeptide(L)'
;MTLPYYDVDVRPILREGGEPFSAIMAAVEALAPGQSLRLLATFKPIPLFHVLGSRGFEPAAREIGNGDWEVIFTPVGQQPDPVEAEQAPAVDGTIPTSETWPAPVVELDNRNLEPPEPMVRTLEGVEALSPGQTLAALLPREPIFLFEELQSRGHLWRGAFEPDGHYRVLIRRG
;
A
#
# COMPACT_ATOMS: atom_id res chain seq x y z
N MET A 1 10.01 -7.66 -22.72
CA MET A 1 11.02 -6.61 -22.49
C MET A 1 10.39 -5.62 -21.53
N THR A 2 10.73 -5.66 -20.25
CA THR A 2 10.26 -4.68 -19.26
C THR A 2 10.94 -3.34 -19.58
N LEU A 3 10.16 -2.36 -20.02
CA LEU A 3 10.68 -1.01 -20.29
C LEU A 3 11.16 -0.39 -18.97
N PRO A 4 12.38 0.16 -18.91
CA PRO A 4 12.88 0.80 -17.70
C PRO A 4 12.07 2.07 -17.39
N TYR A 5 11.78 2.27 -16.10
CA TYR A 5 11.15 3.50 -15.60
C TYR A 5 12.04 4.70 -15.93
N TYR A 6 11.41 5.82 -16.29
CA TYR A 6 12.12 7.08 -16.45
C TYR A 6 12.09 7.85 -15.13
N ASP A 7 13.27 8.04 -14.54
CA ASP A 7 13.46 8.64 -13.23
C ASP A 7 13.52 10.16 -13.28
N VAL A 8 12.69 10.81 -12.47
CA VAL A 8 12.67 12.27 -12.29
C VAL A 8 12.71 12.57 -10.80
N ASP A 9 13.84 13.12 -10.33
CA ASP A 9 13.96 13.60 -8.96
C ASP A 9 13.78 15.12 -8.93
N VAL A 10 12.71 15.57 -8.28
CA VAL A 10 12.40 16.99 -8.12
C VAL A 10 12.66 17.51 -6.70
N ARG A 11 13.13 16.67 -5.79
CA ARG A 11 13.54 17.07 -4.44
C ARG A 11 14.62 18.15 -4.43
N PRO A 12 15.68 18.12 -5.26
CA PRO A 12 16.66 19.21 -5.29
C PRO A 12 16.03 20.53 -5.75
N ILE A 13 15.22 20.48 -6.82
CA ILE A 13 14.52 21.66 -7.38
C ILE A 13 13.60 22.30 -6.34
N LEU A 14 12.84 21.48 -5.61
CA LEU A 14 11.95 21.94 -4.54
C LEU A 14 12.72 22.54 -3.35
N ARG A 15 13.88 21.97 -3.00
CA ARG A 15 14.77 22.53 -1.95
C ARG A 15 15.39 23.85 -2.35
N GLU A 16 15.62 24.06 -3.65
CA GLU A 16 16.12 25.30 -4.23
C GLU A 16 15.01 26.35 -4.46
N GLY A 17 13.74 26.01 -4.19
CA GLY A 17 12.58 26.88 -4.42
C GLY A 17 12.20 27.04 -5.90
N GLY A 18 12.70 26.16 -6.77
CA GLY A 18 12.40 26.14 -8.19
C GLY A 18 11.07 25.44 -8.52
N GLU A 19 10.65 25.54 -9.78
CA GLU A 19 9.42 24.93 -10.28
C GLU A 19 9.66 23.53 -10.85
N PRO A 20 9.25 22.45 -10.16
CA PRO A 20 9.50 21.08 -10.61
C PRO A 20 8.61 20.65 -11.77
N PHE A 21 7.47 21.33 -11.96
CA PHE A 21 6.45 20.94 -12.93
C PHE A 21 6.98 20.95 -14.37
N SER A 22 7.76 21.98 -14.74
CA SER A 22 8.37 22.05 -16.08
C SER A 22 9.35 20.91 -16.34
N ALA A 23 10.14 20.50 -15.34
CA ALA A 23 11.07 19.37 -15.48
C ALA A 23 10.31 18.05 -15.68
N ILE A 24 9.19 17.87 -14.96
CA ILE A 24 8.32 16.69 -15.09
C ILE A 24 7.66 16.66 -16.48
N MET A 25 7.17 17.79 -16.97
CA MET A 25 6.55 17.87 -18.30
C MET A 25 7.55 17.59 -19.42
N ALA A 26 8.76 18.13 -19.33
CA ALA A 26 9.85 17.82 -20.26
C ALA A 26 10.21 16.34 -20.25
N ALA A 27 10.25 15.71 -19.07
CA ALA A 27 10.47 14.27 -18.94
C ALA A 27 9.33 13.46 -19.56
N VAL A 28 8.07 13.84 -19.29
CA VAL A 28 6.87 13.17 -19.84
C VAL A 28 6.82 13.28 -21.36
N GLU A 29 7.24 14.41 -21.94
CA GLU A 29 7.36 14.56 -23.39
C GLU A 29 8.51 13.75 -24.00
N ALA A 30 9.55 13.46 -23.22
CA ALA A 30 10.68 12.62 -23.63
C ALA A 30 10.42 11.11 -23.44
N LEU A 31 9.34 10.72 -22.76
CA LEU A 31 8.96 9.32 -22.58
C LEU A 31 8.61 8.66 -23.91
N ALA A 32 9.08 7.42 -24.09
CA ALA A 32 8.59 6.58 -25.17
C ALA A 32 7.11 6.21 -24.93
N PRO A 33 6.32 5.98 -26.00
CA PRO A 33 4.96 5.47 -25.87
C PRO A 33 4.98 4.14 -25.11
N GLY A 34 4.28 4.09 -23.97
CA GLY A 34 4.26 2.92 -23.09
C GLY A 34 5.25 2.92 -21.95
N GLN A 35 6.07 3.96 -21.81
CA GLN A 35 7.06 4.05 -20.76
C GLN A 35 6.46 4.68 -19.50
N SER A 36 6.72 4.07 -18.34
CA SER A 36 6.28 4.59 -17.05
C SER A 36 7.29 5.61 -16.49
N LEU A 37 6.77 6.63 -15.82
CA LEU A 37 7.56 7.69 -15.16
C LEU A 37 7.63 7.41 -13.66
N ARG A 38 8.82 7.51 -13.06
CA ARG A 38 8.98 7.51 -11.59
C ARG A 38 9.42 8.89 -11.13
N LEU A 39 8.60 9.53 -10.30
CA LEU A 39 8.79 10.88 -9.78
C LEU A 39 9.08 10.84 -8.28
N LEU A 40 10.16 11.49 -7.85
CA LEU A 40 10.49 11.68 -6.43
C LEU A 40 10.27 13.13 -6.03
N ALA A 41 9.40 13.37 -5.04
CA ALA A 41 9.06 14.70 -4.54
C ALA A 41 9.06 14.72 -3.01
N THR A 42 9.27 15.88 -2.40
CA THR A 42 9.22 16.04 -0.93
C THR A 42 7.79 16.22 -0.39
N PHE A 43 6.77 16.05 -1.23
CA PHE A 43 5.36 16.12 -0.87
C PHE A 43 4.51 15.43 -1.93
N LYS A 44 3.28 15.05 -1.56
CA LYS A 44 2.30 14.44 -2.47
C LYS A 44 1.82 15.45 -3.52
N PRO A 45 2.15 15.29 -4.81
CA PRO A 45 1.84 16.29 -5.83
C PRO A 45 0.42 16.06 -6.38
N ILE A 46 -0.59 16.30 -5.54
CA ILE A 46 -2.02 16.12 -5.85
C ILE A 46 -2.42 16.79 -7.18
N PRO A 47 -1.97 18.03 -7.49
CA PRO A 47 -2.33 18.67 -8.76
C PRO A 47 -1.83 17.92 -10.00
N LEU A 48 -0.66 17.27 -9.92
CA LEU A 48 -0.06 16.51 -11.02
C LEU A 48 -0.84 15.25 -11.35
N PHE A 49 -1.51 14.66 -10.37
CA PHE A 49 -2.29 13.43 -10.57
C PHE A 49 -3.46 13.70 -11.52
N HIS A 50 -4.13 14.84 -11.39
CA HIS A 50 -5.20 15.23 -12.30
C HIS A 50 -4.68 15.54 -13.71
N VAL A 51 -3.53 16.20 -13.82
CA VAL A 51 -2.93 16.56 -15.11
C VAL A 51 -2.53 15.32 -15.90
N LEU A 52 -1.82 14.39 -15.27
CA LEU A 52 -1.35 13.16 -15.92
C LEU A 52 -2.47 12.13 -16.08
N GLY A 53 -3.41 12.07 -15.13
CA GLY A 53 -4.66 11.31 -15.26
C GLY A 53 -5.46 11.70 -16.50
N SER A 54 -5.60 13.00 -16.75
CA SER A 54 -6.29 13.52 -17.95
C SER A 54 -5.56 13.19 -19.25
N ARG A 55 -4.26 12.88 -19.19
CA ARG A 55 -3.44 12.46 -20.34
C ARG A 55 -3.41 10.94 -20.54
N GLY A 56 -4.14 10.19 -19.71
CA GLY A 56 -4.16 8.73 -19.77
C GLY A 56 -2.98 8.10 -19.04
N PHE A 57 -2.59 8.62 -17.88
CA PHE A 57 -1.63 7.97 -16.99
C PHE A 57 -2.26 7.75 -15.61
N GLU A 58 -2.08 6.55 -15.04
CA GLU A 58 -2.48 6.21 -13.68
C GLU A 58 -1.36 6.55 -12.69
N PRO A 59 -1.61 7.43 -11.70
CA PRO A 59 -0.65 7.76 -10.65
C PRO A 59 -0.72 6.77 -9.48
N ALA A 60 0.43 6.22 -9.09
CA ALA A 60 0.62 5.40 -7.90
C ALA A 60 1.61 6.08 -6.95
N ALA A 61 1.12 6.68 -5.86
CA ALA A 61 1.93 7.42 -4.90
C ALA A 61 2.22 6.59 -3.64
N ARG A 62 3.48 6.56 -3.22
CA ARG A 62 4.02 5.86 -2.06
C ARG A 62 4.87 6.82 -1.22
N GLU A 63 4.62 6.87 0.08
CA GLU A 63 5.53 7.55 1.00
C GLU A 63 6.77 6.67 1.22
N ILE A 64 7.96 7.22 1.01
CA ILE A 64 9.25 6.52 1.15
C ILE A 64 10.00 6.91 2.44
N GLY A 65 9.34 7.67 3.33
CA GLY A 65 9.88 8.12 4.61
C GLY A 65 10.59 9.48 4.54
N ASN A 66 10.84 10.10 5.70
CA ASN A 66 11.43 11.44 5.84
C ASN A 66 10.63 12.58 5.15
N GLY A 67 9.34 12.38 4.89
CA GLY A 67 8.51 13.31 4.12
C GLY A 67 8.78 13.26 2.61
N ASP A 68 9.59 12.31 2.12
CA ASP A 68 9.77 12.06 0.70
C ASP A 68 8.69 11.10 0.17
N TRP A 69 8.25 11.38 -1.04
CA TRP A 69 7.19 10.69 -1.76
C TRP A 69 7.71 10.24 -3.11
N GLU A 70 7.37 9.02 -3.47
CA GLU A 70 7.57 8.45 -4.79
C GLU A 70 6.22 8.33 -5.50
N VAL A 71 6.16 8.72 -6.76
CA VAL A 71 4.96 8.61 -7.58
C VAL A 71 5.31 7.96 -8.91
N ILE A 72 4.67 6.85 -9.22
CA ILE A 72 4.81 6.16 -10.50
C ILE A 72 3.61 6.52 -11.39
N PHE A 73 3.84 6.98 -12.61
CA PHE A 73 2.81 7.24 -13.60
C PHE A 73 2.88 6.19 -14.71
N THR A 74 1.82 5.41 -14.87
CA THR A 74 1.75 4.32 -15.85
C THR A 74 0.67 4.61 -16.90
N PRO A 75 0.96 4.53 -18.21
CA PRO A 75 -0.03 4.84 -19.25
C PRO A 75 -1.18 3.81 -19.31
N VAL A 76 -2.43 4.27 -19.34
CA VAL A 76 -3.62 3.40 -19.53
C VAL A 76 -3.59 2.78 -20.93
N GLY A 77 -3.50 1.46 -21.01
CA GLY A 77 -3.45 0.70 -22.26
C GLY A 77 -2.17 -0.12 -22.46
N GLN A 78 -1.13 0.15 -21.66
CA GLN A 78 -0.04 -0.78 -21.41
C GLN A 78 -0.03 -1.08 -19.92
N GLN A 79 -0.96 -1.92 -19.50
CA GLN A 79 -0.69 -2.76 -18.34
C GLN A 79 0.42 -3.72 -18.80
N PRO A 80 1.67 -3.61 -18.32
CA PRO A 80 2.41 -4.85 -18.20
C PRO A 80 1.54 -5.76 -17.32
N ASP A 81 1.53 -7.06 -17.60
CA ASP A 81 1.09 -8.05 -16.63
C ASP A 81 1.47 -7.56 -15.22
N PRO A 82 0.57 -7.59 -14.23
CA PRO A 82 0.91 -7.24 -12.85
C PRO A 82 1.89 -8.27 -12.29
N VAL A 83 3.13 -8.26 -12.79
CA VAL A 83 4.31 -8.66 -12.05
C VAL A 83 4.75 -7.38 -11.34
N GLU A 84 4.69 -7.40 -10.01
CA GLU A 84 5.13 -6.34 -9.11
C GLU A 84 4.15 -5.18 -8.79
N ALA A 85 2.88 -5.50 -8.51
CA ALA A 85 2.22 -4.90 -7.34
C ALA A 85 2.39 -5.83 -6.12
N GLU A 86 3.56 -6.45 -5.98
CA GLU A 86 3.98 -7.17 -4.79
C GLU A 86 5.46 -6.85 -4.54
N GLN A 87 5.71 -5.87 -3.68
CA GLN A 87 6.95 -5.73 -2.91
C GLN A 87 8.25 -5.37 -3.66
N ALA A 88 9.12 -4.59 -3.00
CA ALA A 88 10.53 -4.90 -2.72
C ALA A 88 11.41 -3.63 -2.55
N PRO A 89 12.56 -3.67 -1.83
CA PRO A 89 13.13 -4.82 -1.12
C PRO A 89 13.47 -4.53 0.37
N ALA A 90 13.27 -5.51 1.25
CA ALA A 90 14.26 -5.74 2.29
C ALA A 90 15.31 -6.67 1.66
N VAL A 91 16.52 -6.16 1.43
CA VAL A 91 17.66 -6.96 0.98
C VAL A 91 18.21 -7.78 2.14
N ASP A 92 18.67 -8.97 1.78
CA ASP A 92 19.19 -10.04 2.60
C ASP A 92 20.29 -9.60 3.60
N GLY A 93 20.18 -10.14 4.81
CA GLY A 93 21.10 -9.91 5.92
C GLY A 93 20.72 -10.74 7.15
N THR A 94 20.66 -12.06 7.01
CA THR A 94 20.73 -13.06 8.08
C THR A 94 19.56 -13.09 9.11
N ILE A 95 18.46 -13.74 8.69
CA ILE A 95 17.76 -14.94 9.27
C ILE A 95 17.29 -14.92 10.75
N PRO A 96 16.15 -15.57 11.14
CA PRO A 96 14.85 -15.87 10.49
C PRO A 96 13.69 -15.23 11.32
N THR A 97 12.44 -15.03 10.87
CA THR A 97 11.40 -15.99 10.51
C THR A 97 10.28 -15.23 9.77
N SER A 98 10.35 -15.19 8.43
CA SER A 98 9.19 -14.76 7.65
C SER A 98 8.20 -15.91 7.60
N GLU A 99 7.27 -15.93 8.56
CA GLU A 99 5.93 -16.42 8.25
C GLU A 99 5.39 -15.50 7.16
N THR A 100 5.36 -16.00 5.92
CA THR A 100 4.76 -15.31 4.79
C THR A 100 3.24 -15.30 4.99
N TRP A 101 2.70 -14.15 5.34
CA TRP A 101 1.25 -13.95 5.48
C TRP A 101 0.67 -13.52 4.14
N PRO A 102 -0.33 -14.25 3.59
CA PRO A 102 -0.97 -13.86 2.33
C PRO A 102 -1.75 -12.55 2.49
N ALA A 103 -1.92 -11.82 1.39
CA ALA A 103 -2.74 -10.60 1.36
C ALA A 103 -4.19 -10.90 1.78
N PRO A 104 -4.83 -10.02 2.58
CA PRO A 104 -6.18 -10.26 3.08
C PRO A 104 -7.17 -10.35 1.91
N VAL A 105 -7.91 -11.45 1.84
CA VAL A 105 -8.96 -11.64 0.83
C VAL A 105 -10.23 -10.85 1.16
N VAL A 106 -10.39 -10.48 2.43
CA VAL A 106 -11.52 -9.72 2.96
C VAL A 106 -10.99 -8.68 3.94
N GLU A 107 -11.51 -7.46 3.85
CA GLU A 107 -11.27 -6.39 4.82
C GLU A 107 -12.59 -5.98 5.48
N LEU A 108 -12.61 -5.96 6.82
CA LEU A 108 -13.77 -5.59 7.63
C LEU A 108 -13.50 -4.30 8.39
N ASP A 109 -14.34 -3.30 8.19
CA ASP A 109 -14.33 -2.08 9.00
C ASP A 109 -15.29 -2.23 10.19
N ASN A 110 -14.72 -2.35 11.39
CA ASN A 110 -15.45 -2.47 12.65
C ASN A 110 -15.20 -1.26 13.57
N ARG A 111 -14.69 -0.14 13.03
CA ARG A 111 -14.35 1.06 13.81
C ARG A 111 -15.57 1.75 14.42
N ASN A 112 -16.74 1.56 13.82
CA ASN A 112 -18.00 2.17 14.24
C ASN A 112 -18.87 1.27 15.13
N LEU A 113 -18.37 0.11 15.56
CA LEU A 113 -19.14 -0.87 16.32
C LEU A 113 -18.80 -0.83 17.82
N GLU A 114 -19.81 -0.95 18.66
CA GLU A 114 -19.64 -1.00 20.12
C GLU A 114 -19.23 -2.41 20.57
N PRO A 115 -18.33 -2.56 21.58
CA PRO A 115 -18.02 -3.86 22.15
C PRO A 115 -19.29 -4.55 22.69
N PRO A 116 -19.57 -5.83 22.36
CA PRO A 116 -18.68 -6.84 21.74
C PRO A 116 -18.86 -7.06 20.22
N GLU A 117 -19.70 -6.29 19.53
CA GLU A 117 -19.97 -6.45 18.09
C GLU A 117 -18.72 -6.52 17.17
N PRO A 118 -17.66 -5.70 17.33
CA PRO A 118 -16.46 -5.79 16.50
C PRO A 118 -15.77 -7.15 16.61
N MET A 119 -15.86 -7.79 17.78
CA MET A 119 -15.29 -9.11 18.01
C MET A 119 -16.07 -10.18 17.24
N VAL A 120 -17.40 -10.18 17.38
CA VAL A 120 -18.30 -11.14 16.70
C VAL A 120 -18.14 -11.05 15.19
N ARG A 121 -18.20 -9.84 14.60
CA ARG A 121 -18.02 -9.66 13.15
C ARG A 121 -16.68 -10.17 12.64
N THR A 122 -15.62 -9.98 13.42
CA THR A 122 -14.29 -10.41 13.01
C THR A 122 -14.20 -11.94 13.02
N LEU A 123 -14.73 -12.59 14.05
CA LEU A 123 -14.78 -14.06 14.15
C LEU A 123 -15.63 -14.67 13.03
N GLU A 124 -16.83 -14.15 12.78
CA GLU A 124 -17.69 -14.58 11.68
C GLU A 124 -16.99 -14.43 10.33
N GLY A 125 -16.29 -13.31 10.13
CA GLY A 125 -15.49 -13.07 8.94
C GLY A 125 -14.39 -14.12 8.75
N VAL A 126 -13.68 -14.46 9.82
CA VAL A 126 -12.62 -15.48 9.81
C VAL A 126 -13.20 -16.88 9.57
N GLU A 127 -14.35 -17.20 10.16
CA GLU A 127 -15.07 -18.47 9.94
C GLU A 127 -15.64 -18.61 8.52
N ALA A 128 -15.84 -17.51 7.81
CA ALA A 128 -16.22 -17.52 6.40
C ALA A 128 -15.03 -17.77 5.45
N LEU A 129 -13.79 -17.62 5.91
CA LEU A 129 -12.58 -17.80 5.09
C LEU A 129 -12.28 -19.27 4.83
N SER A 130 -11.58 -19.59 3.74
CA SER A 130 -10.96 -20.91 3.57
C SER A 130 -9.69 -21.04 4.43
N PRO A 131 -9.32 -22.26 4.88
CA PRO A 131 -8.07 -22.49 5.61
C PRO A 131 -6.87 -21.95 4.82
N GLY A 132 -6.00 -21.21 5.51
CA GLY A 132 -4.85 -20.53 4.91
C GLY A 132 -5.13 -19.13 4.35
N GLN A 133 -6.39 -18.71 4.21
CA GLN A 133 -6.73 -17.34 3.83
C GLN A 133 -6.64 -16.37 5.01
N THR A 134 -6.43 -15.10 4.68
CA THR A 134 -6.27 -14.00 5.63
C THR A 134 -7.40 -12.98 5.52
N LEU A 135 -7.77 -12.40 6.64
CA LEU A 135 -8.73 -11.31 6.75
C LEU A 135 -8.10 -10.14 7.50
N ALA A 136 -8.33 -8.93 7.02
CA ALA A 136 -7.98 -7.71 7.73
C ALA A 136 -9.22 -7.17 8.45
N ALA A 137 -9.08 -6.80 9.72
CA ALA A 137 -10.12 -6.11 10.47
C ALA A 137 -9.57 -4.80 11.04
N LEU A 138 -10.30 -3.72 10.81
CA LEU A 138 -10.04 -2.40 11.37
C LEU A 138 -10.88 -2.22 12.62
N LEU A 139 -10.23 -1.99 13.74
CA LEU A 139 -10.84 -1.88 15.05
C LEU A 139 -10.55 -0.51 15.65
N PRO A 140 -11.46 0.05 16.46
CA PRO A 140 -11.24 1.37 17.05
C PRO A 140 -10.16 1.35 18.15
N ARG A 141 -9.81 0.17 18.67
CA ARG A 141 -8.82 -0.06 19.72
C ARG A 141 -8.34 -1.50 19.68
N GLU A 142 -7.29 -1.80 20.44
CA GLU A 142 -6.74 -3.15 20.57
C GLU A 142 -7.75 -4.12 21.22
N PRO A 143 -8.19 -5.18 20.50
CA PRO A 143 -9.19 -6.12 21.01
C PRO A 143 -8.51 -7.33 21.69
N ILE A 144 -8.11 -7.18 22.95
CA ILE A 144 -7.39 -8.23 23.71
C ILE A 144 -8.15 -9.57 23.70
N PHE A 145 -9.47 -9.54 23.96
CA PHE A 145 -10.32 -10.75 23.99
C PHE A 145 -10.40 -11.47 22.64
N LEU A 146 -10.35 -10.73 21.53
CA LEU A 146 -10.38 -11.33 20.19
C LEU A 146 -9.12 -12.19 19.97
N PHE A 147 -7.96 -11.73 20.42
CA PHE A 147 -6.71 -12.46 20.27
C PHE A 147 -6.70 -13.78 21.04
N GLU A 148 -7.27 -13.79 22.24
CA GLU A 148 -7.46 -15.00 23.04
C GLU A 148 -8.38 -16.00 22.32
N GLU A 149 -9.50 -15.52 21.77
CA GLU A 149 -10.44 -16.37 21.01
C GLU A 149 -9.84 -16.92 19.72
N LEU A 150 -9.04 -16.14 19.01
CA LEU A 150 -8.35 -16.57 17.79
C LEU A 150 -7.30 -17.64 18.10
N GLN A 151 -6.49 -17.41 19.14
CA GLN A 151 -5.48 -18.37 19.58
C GLN A 151 -6.12 -19.68 20.07
N SER A 152 -7.21 -19.59 20.84
CA SER A 152 -7.96 -20.77 21.30
C SER A 152 -8.53 -21.59 20.15
N ARG A 153 -8.84 -20.98 19.01
CA ARG A 153 -9.31 -21.65 17.79
C ARG A 153 -8.18 -22.11 16.86
N GLY A 154 -6.92 -21.87 17.23
CA GLY A 154 -5.76 -22.22 16.42
C GLY A 154 -5.55 -21.32 15.21
N HIS A 155 -6.18 -20.14 15.18
CA HIS A 155 -5.94 -19.13 14.16
C HIS A 155 -4.72 -18.30 14.53
N LEU A 156 -3.96 -17.91 13.50
CA LEU A 156 -2.87 -16.97 13.69
C LEU A 156 -3.44 -15.57 13.56
N TRP A 157 -2.86 -14.60 14.28
CA TRP A 157 -3.15 -13.18 14.11
C TRP A 157 -1.87 -12.34 14.18
N ARG A 158 -1.89 -11.16 13.56
CA ARG A 158 -0.88 -10.11 13.68
C ARG A 158 -1.55 -8.76 13.54
N GLY A 159 -1.36 -7.84 14.47
CA GLY A 159 -1.93 -6.50 14.41
C GLY A 159 -0.97 -5.41 14.80
N ALA A 160 -1.27 -4.19 14.36
CA ALA A 160 -0.54 -2.98 14.70
C ALA A 160 -1.48 -1.77 14.71
N PHE A 161 -1.09 -0.74 15.45
CA PHE A 161 -1.75 0.56 15.37
C PHE A 161 -1.40 1.25 14.05
N GLU A 162 -2.42 1.77 13.37
CA GLU A 162 -2.25 2.62 12.20
C GLU A 162 -2.09 4.09 12.64
N PRO A 163 -1.44 4.94 11.80
CA PRO A 163 -1.20 6.34 12.12
C PRO A 163 -2.49 7.18 12.29
N ASP A 164 -3.63 6.67 11.82
CA ASP A 164 -4.96 7.28 11.98
C ASP A 164 -5.58 6.99 13.38
N GLY A 165 -4.91 6.18 14.21
CA GLY A 165 -5.33 5.86 15.57
C GLY A 165 -6.21 4.61 15.71
N HIS A 166 -6.62 3.99 14.60
CA HIS A 166 -7.29 2.68 14.61
C HIS A 166 -6.28 1.53 14.66
N TYR A 167 -6.74 0.39 15.16
CA TYR A 167 -5.97 -0.83 15.23
C TYR A 167 -6.30 -1.73 14.05
N ARG A 168 -5.30 -2.07 13.23
CA ARG A 168 -5.48 -3.00 12.11
C ARG A 168 -4.91 -4.36 12.50
N VAL A 169 -5.76 -5.40 12.46
CA VAL A 169 -5.35 -6.79 12.67
C VAL A 169 -5.54 -7.60 11.39
N LEU A 170 -4.54 -8.41 11.07
CA LEU A 170 -4.57 -9.47 10.07
C LEU A 170 -4.72 -10.80 10.78
N ILE A 171 -5.69 -11.60 10.34
CA ILE A 171 -6.02 -12.88 10.94
C ILE A 171 -5.96 -13.93 9.85
N ARG A 172 -5.22 -15.00 10.09
CA ARG A 172 -5.10 -16.12 9.16
C ARG A 172 -5.85 -17.29 9.74
N ARG A 173 -6.75 -17.84 8.94
CA ARG A 173 -7.40 -19.09 9.29
C ARG A 173 -6.36 -20.22 9.28
N GLY A 174 -6.12 -20.78 10.46
CA GLY A 174 -5.31 -21.98 10.67
C GLY A 174 -5.98 -23.24 10.16
#